data_AF-F0YGY8-F1
#
_entry.id   AF-F0YGY8-F1
#
_cell.length_a   1.000
_cell.length_b   1.000
_cell.length_c   1.000
_cell.angle_alpha   90.00
_cell.angle_beta   90.00
_cell.angle_gamma   90.00
#
_symmetry.space_group_name_H-M   'P 1'
#
loop_
_entity.id
_entity.type
_entity.pdbx_description
1 polymer ?
#
loop_
_entity_poly.entity_id
_entity_poly.type
_entity_poly.pdbx_seq_one_letter_code
_entity_poly.pdbx_strand_id
1 'polypeptide(L)'
;MGSFGRSKDDSKALEAMRRNTRLGIAAVAAFALGYVAYATGGLAGFGGGGANDDEYSSHIVTELRCPPPSSRFVDVEKLGAVSTKRLVRAARAAGTGCGDRPRTVVTMSSFYGRHTSLPMVVRSILDQSCTPDAIYVFLSLVPLIDREFRHNKSRAVGDEIGAFEDVLKALSPLVKLHMITRAEDDFGPATKLLPALRLERDARTHLITVDDDTTYHEDMILALSLTAQHASKPVSVGFWCEEFGWAPQQGYFFMHAQYRRECLRVPVEGTCHGWLSGVSGVLFERGSLDDQIFNYTDRPKGCWLHDDVWFGGHVVSSLDAVPYLIDPGFKSRKVRRIEHDRSKSSSYLQTLKLREHGDDPEAQCASSFDYMRDAVHRGHHKSAGGHR
;
A
#
# COMPACT_ATOMS: atom_id res chain seq x y z
N MET A 1 -20.16 65.94 26.00
CA MET A 1 -20.49 64.78 26.86
C MET A 1 -21.49 63.91 26.09
N GLY A 2 -21.04 62.78 25.54
CA GLY A 2 -21.94 61.80 24.91
C GLY A 2 -21.37 60.42 25.21
N SER A 3 -22.04 59.68 26.09
CA SER A 3 -21.65 58.32 26.45
C SER A 3 -22.19 57.33 25.42
N PHE A 4 -21.30 56.55 24.82
CA PHE A 4 -21.67 55.38 24.02
C PHE A 4 -21.97 54.22 24.97
N GLY A 5 -23.25 53.84 25.08
CA GLY A 5 -23.67 52.63 25.77
C GLY A 5 -23.41 51.39 24.90
N ARG A 6 -22.58 50.47 25.38
CA ARG A 6 -22.44 49.12 24.79
C ARG A 6 -23.72 48.32 24.99
N SER A 7 -24.23 47.75 23.90
CA SER A 7 -25.37 46.85 23.88
C SER A 7 -25.07 45.56 24.66
N LYS A 8 -26.06 45.03 25.39
CA LYS A 8 -26.00 43.75 26.11
C LYS A 8 -25.80 42.54 25.18
N ASP A 9 -26.03 42.69 23.88
CA ASP A 9 -25.90 41.58 22.92
C ASP A 9 -24.46 41.25 22.54
N ASP A 10 -23.55 42.23 22.56
CA ASP A 10 -22.12 42.00 22.26
C ASP A 10 -21.43 41.12 23.32
N SER A 11 -21.94 41.17 24.57
CA SER A 11 -21.43 40.36 25.68
C SER A 11 -21.73 38.86 25.51
N LYS A 12 -22.89 38.52 24.94
CA LYS A 12 -23.27 37.12 24.70
C LYS A 12 -22.52 36.52 23.52
N ALA A 13 -22.29 37.30 22.46
CA ALA A 13 -21.50 36.86 21.31
C ALA A 13 -20.03 36.59 21.70
N LEU A 14 -19.43 37.45 22.54
CA LEU A 14 -18.08 37.24 23.05
C LEU A 14 -17.97 36.03 23.99
N GLU A 15 -18.99 35.76 24.79
CA GLU A 15 -19.02 34.56 25.65
C GLU A 15 -19.20 33.26 24.85
N ALA A 16 -19.97 33.28 23.76
CA ALA A 16 -20.12 32.13 22.87
C ALA A 16 -18.81 31.82 22.12
N MET A 17 -18.12 32.85 21.62
CA MET A 17 -16.78 32.69 21.03
C MET A 17 -15.78 32.15 22.05
N ARG A 18 -15.73 32.70 23.27
CA ARG A 18 -14.82 32.22 24.33
C ARG A 18 -15.12 30.79 24.76
N ARG A 19 -16.38 30.34 24.73
CA ARG A 19 -16.76 28.94 25.00
C ARG A 19 -16.29 28.00 23.89
N ASN A 20 -16.47 28.39 22.62
CA ASN A 20 -16.03 27.57 21.49
C ASN A 20 -14.50 27.48 21.40
N THR A 21 -13.77 28.57 21.67
CA THR A 21 -12.29 28.53 21.74
C THR A 21 -11.80 27.65 22.89
N ARG A 22 -12.47 27.65 24.06
CA ARG A 22 -12.11 26.79 25.19
C ARG A 22 -12.38 25.31 24.91
N LEU A 23 -13.47 24.98 24.20
CA LEU A 23 -13.78 23.61 23.78
C LEU A 23 -12.78 23.11 22.73
N GLY A 24 -12.39 23.95 21.76
CA GLY A 24 -11.36 23.60 20.77
C GLY A 24 -9.98 23.37 21.40
N ILE A 25 -9.56 24.23 22.33
CA ILE A 25 -8.28 24.07 23.05
C ILE A 25 -8.31 22.82 23.95
N ALA A 26 -9.42 22.52 24.60
CA ALA A 26 -9.56 21.32 25.43
C ALA A 26 -9.52 20.02 24.59
N ALA A 27 -10.10 20.03 23.38
CA ALA A 27 -10.05 18.89 22.47
C ALA A 27 -8.61 18.63 21.95
N VAL A 28 -7.89 19.69 21.56
CA VAL A 28 -6.48 19.60 21.14
C VAL A 28 -5.58 19.14 22.30
N ALA A 29 -5.81 19.64 23.51
CA ALA A 29 -5.06 19.23 24.70
C ALA A 29 -5.35 17.78 25.11
N ALA A 30 -6.59 17.30 25.01
CA ALA A 30 -6.95 15.91 25.28
C ALA A 30 -6.33 14.94 24.25
N PHE A 31 -6.26 15.35 22.98
CA PHE A 31 -5.60 14.59 21.93
C PHE A 31 -4.07 14.53 22.13
N ALA A 32 -3.45 15.65 22.55
CA ALA A 32 -2.03 15.72 22.86
C ALA A 32 -1.66 14.94 24.14
N LEU A 33 -2.47 15.01 25.20
CA LEU A 33 -2.22 14.31 26.47
C LEU A 33 -2.44 12.79 26.35
N GLY A 34 -3.40 12.34 25.54
CA GLY A 34 -3.53 10.92 25.20
C GLY A 34 -2.31 10.37 24.45
N TYR A 35 -1.62 11.22 23.68
CA TYR A 35 -0.40 10.87 22.96
C TYR A 35 0.86 10.87 23.86
N VAL A 36 0.98 11.82 24.79
CA VAL A 36 2.14 11.93 25.69
C VAL A 36 2.15 10.84 26.77
N ALA A 37 0.98 10.40 27.26
CA ALA A 37 0.88 9.30 28.22
C ALA A 37 1.36 7.95 27.63
N TYR A 38 1.40 7.82 26.30
CA TYR A 38 1.88 6.60 25.63
C TYR A 38 3.39 6.61 25.38
N ALA A 39 4.05 7.77 25.43
CA ALA A 39 5.49 7.92 25.17
C ALA A 39 6.37 7.68 26.41
N THR A 40 5.79 7.67 27.62
CA THR A 40 6.56 7.53 28.89
C THR A 40 6.29 6.22 29.64
N GLY A 41 5.42 5.36 29.11
CA GLY A 41 5.06 4.07 29.71
C GLY A 41 5.90 2.89 29.19
N GLY A 42 7.21 2.93 29.39
CA GLY A 42 8.08 1.78 29.10
C GLY A 42 9.24 1.74 30.08
N LEU A 43 9.18 0.81 31.05
CA LEU A 43 10.30 0.13 31.70
C LEU A 43 9.80 -0.71 32.88
N ALA A 44 9.35 -1.95 32.62
CA ALA A 44 9.45 -3.07 33.56
C ALA A 44 9.25 -4.37 32.78
N GLY A 45 10.27 -5.23 32.80
CA GLY A 45 10.41 -6.35 31.88
C GLY A 45 9.48 -7.54 32.12
N PHE A 46 9.31 -8.32 31.06
CA PHE A 46 9.12 -9.76 31.11
C PHE A 46 9.84 -10.37 29.90
N GLY A 47 10.82 -11.21 30.19
CA GLY A 47 11.40 -12.12 29.19
C GLY A 47 10.55 -13.37 29.04
N GLY A 48 10.70 -14.03 27.89
CA GLY A 48 10.33 -15.43 27.69
C GLY A 48 9.19 -15.67 26.69
N GLY A 49 9.56 -16.18 25.51
CA GLY A 49 8.93 -17.35 24.90
C GLY A 49 7.64 -17.20 24.07
N GLY A 50 7.69 -17.77 22.86
CA GLY A 50 6.51 -18.17 22.04
C GLY A 50 6.12 -17.10 21.02
N ALA A 51 6.45 -17.21 19.73
CA ALA A 51 5.85 -18.15 18.77
C ALA A 51 4.34 -18.27 19.02
N ASN A 52 3.53 -17.46 18.31
CA ASN A 52 2.15 -17.72 17.90
C ASN A 52 1.54 -16.43 17.31
N ASP A 53 1.96 -16.06 16.09
CA ASP A 53 1.17 -15.18 15.20
C ASP A 53 0.94 -15.87 13.83
N ASP A 54 1.29 -17.15 13.70
CA ASP A 54 1.03 -17.97 12.50
C ASP A 54 -0.41 -18.54 12.47
N GLU A 55 -1.19 -18.42 13.55
CA GLU A 55 -2.41 -19.23 13.72
C GLU A 55 -3.63 -18.73 12.92
N TYR A 56 -3.61 -17.50 12.39
CA TYR A 56 -4.71 -17.00 11.53
C TYR A 56 -4.37 -16.94 10.03
N SER A 57 -3.16 -17.34 9.63
CA SER A 57 -2.74 -17.40 8.22
C SER A 57 -2.14 -18.75 7.79
N SER A 58 -1.99 -19.71 8.71
CA SER A 58 -1.48 -21.06 8.41
C SER A 58 -2.57 -22.12 8.16
N HIS A 59 -3.86 -21.79 8.33
CA HIS A 59 -4.96 -22.64 7.86
C HIS A 59 -5.25 -22.42 6.37
N ILE A 60 -4.22 -22.53 5.53
CA ILE A 60 -4.38 -22.63 4.08
C ILE A 60 -3.64 -23.91 3.64
N VAL A 61 -4.43 -24.99 3.67
CA VAL A 61 -4.34 -26.21 2.85
C VAL A 61 -2.92 -26.70 2.53
N THR A 62 -2.37 -27.53 3.42
CA THR A 62 -1.14 -28.31 3.21
C THR A 62 -1.28 -29.47 2.22
N GLU A 63 -2.41 -29.63 1.52
CA GLU A 63 -2.66 -30.77 0.63
C GLU A 63 -2.77 -30.46 -0.87
N LEU A 64 -2.63 -29.20 -1.31
CA LEU A 64 -2.67 -28.90 -2.74
C LEU A 64 -1.27 -28.95 -3.36
N ARG A 65 -1.03 -29.99 -4.17
CA ARG A 65 0.15 -30.10 -5.04
C ARG A 65 0.33 -28.80 -5.80
N CYS A 66 1.51 -28.20 -5.66
CA CYS A 66 1.90 -26.99 -6.38
C CYS A 66 1.62 -27.15 -7.88
N PRO A 67 0.73 -26.33 -8.47
CA PRO A 67 0.48 -26.41 -9.89
C PRO A 67 1.76 -26.02 -10.64
N PRO A 68 2.03 -26.60 -11.81
CA PRO A 68 3.21 -26.28 -12.58
C PRO A 68 3.20 -24.77 -12.88
N PRO A 69 4.32 -24.04 -12.70
CA PRO A 69 4.42 -22.64 -13.07
C PRO A 69 4.00 -22.52 -14.53
N SER A 70 3.21 -21.48 -14.85
CA SER A 70 2.79 -21.32 -16.24
C SER A 70 4.04 -21.09 -17.11
N SER A 71 4.24 -21.93 -18.13
CA SER A 71 5.55 -22.22 -18.75
C SER A 71 6.26 -21.04 -19.42
N ARG A 72 5.61 -19.88 -19.57
CA ARG A 72 6.23 -18.64 -20.10
C ARG A 72 7.01 -17.84 -19.07
N PHE A 73 6.90 -18.21 -17.79
CA PHE A 73 7.47 -17.44 -16.69
C PHE A 73 8.79 -18.01 -16.17
N VAL A 74 9.32 -19.07 -16.78
CA VAL A 74 10.34 -19.93 -16.15
C VAL A 74 11.75 -19.34 -16.14
N ASP A 75 12.00 -18.23 -16.84
CA ASP A 75 13.30 -17.57 -16.76
C ASP A 75 13.36 -16.69 -15.51
N VAL A 76 13.79 -17.32 -14.41
CA VAL A 76 14.22 -16.64 -13.19
C VAL A 76 15.50 -15.87 -13.53
N GLU A 77 15.34 -14.68 -14.09
CA GLU A 77 16.47 -13.78 -14.25
C GLU A 77 16.90 -13.34 -12.85
N LYS A 78 18.05 -13.85 -12.40
CA LYS A 78 18.70 -13.33 -11.21
C LYS A 78 19.22 -11.95 -11.57
N LEU A 79 18.72 -10.92 -10.89
CA LEU A 79 19.21 -9.54 -11.04
C LEU A 79 20.63 -9.34 -10.48
N GLY A 80 21.31 -10.40 -10.05
CA GLY A 80 22.69 -10.39 -9.60
C GLY A 80 23.08 -11.66 -8.82
N ALA A 81 24.35 -11.77 -8.45
CA ALA A 81 24.87 -12.88 -7.64
C ALA A 81 24.63 -12.69 -6.12
N VAL A 82 24.14 -11.51 -5.69
CA VAL A 82 24.02 -11.13 -4.29
C VAL A 82 22.54 -11.03 -3.91
N SER A 83 22.14 -11.73 -2.84
CA SER A 83 20.77 -11.67 -2.34
C SER A 83 20.47 -10.35 -1.63
N THR A 84 19.19 -9.95 -1.58
CA THR A 84 18.78 -8.69 -0.92
C THR A 84 19.19 -8.67 0.55
N LYS A 85 19.05 -9.79 1.25
CA LYS A 85 19.52 -9.96 2.63
C LYS A 85 21.02 -9.65 2.80
N ARG A 86 21.86 -10.03 1.83
CA ARG A 86 23.30 -9.74 1.87
C ARG A 86 23.56 -8.26 1.58
N LEU A 87 22.83 -7.66 0.63
CA LEU A 87 22.93 -6.22 0.33
C LEU A 87 22.58 -5.37 1.56
N VAL A 88 21.43 -5.63 2.18
CA VAL A 88 20.99 -4.91 3.39
C VAL A 88 21.99 -5.07 4.53
N ARG A 89 22.45 -6.31 4.81
CA ARG A 89 23.44 -6.55 5.86
C ARG A 89 24.76 -5.81 5.61
N ALA A 90 25.23 -5.79 4.36
CA ALA A 90 26.46 -5.09 4.00
C ALA A 90 26.33 -3.58 4.17
N ALA A 91 25.22 -2.98 3.70
CA ALA A 91 24.95 -1.56 3.86
C ALA A 91 24.87 -1.15 5.34
N ARG A 92 24.12 -1.93 6.16
CA ARG A 92 24.03 -1.72 7.61
C ARG A 92 25.39 -1.85 8.30
N ALA A 93 26.21 -2.84 7.94
CA ALA A 93 27.54 -3.01 8.50
C ALA A 93 28.50 -1.86 8.13
N ALA A 94 28.32 -1.27 6.95
CA ALA A 94 29.12 -0.13 6.50
C ALA A 94 28.61 1.22 7.06
N GLY A 95 27.45 1.25 7.72
CA GLY A 95 26.79 2.50 8.14
C GLY A 95 26.35 3.38 6.98
N THR A 96 26.43 2.85 5.75
CA THR A 96 25.94 3.51 4.55
C THR A 96 24.45 3.19 4.46
N GLY A 97 23.58 4.22 4.51
CA GLY A 97 22.16 4.05 4.20
C GLY A 97 21.96 3.63 2.73
N CYS A 98 21.14 4.34 1.97
CA CYS A 98 21.01 4.05 0.53
C CYS A 98 22.17 4.55 -0.35
N GLY A 99 23.20 5.20 0.21
CA GLY A 99 24.29 5.79 -0.57
C GLY A 99 23.82 6.87 -1.54
N ASP A 100 24.53 7.02 -2.67
CA ASP A 100 24.07 7.81 -3.81
C ASP A 100 22.94 7.05 -4.51
N ARG A 101 21.72 7.59 -4.44
CA ARG A 101 20.52 6.95 -4.95
C ARG A 101 19.72 7.92 -5.79
N PRO A 102 18.93 7.43 -6.76
CA PRO A 102 17.92 8.25 -7.40
C PRO A 102 16.96 8.85 -6.37
N ARG A 103 16.27 9.92 -6.78
CA ARG A 103 15.20 10.51 -5.98
C ARG A 103 14.20 9.42 -5.61
N THR A 104 13.89 9.27 -4.33
CA THR A 104 12.98 8.27 -3.80
C THR A 104 11.82 8.97 -3.10
N VAL A 105 10.61 8.75 -3.61
CA VAL A 105 9.37 9.26 -3.03
C VAL A 105 8.55 8.10 -2.53
N VAL A 106 8.15 8.15 -1.26
CA VAL A 106 7.13 7.23 -0.74
C VAL A 106 5.77 7.85 -1.00
N THR A 107 4.83 7.06 -1.50
CA THR A 107 3.52 7.54 -1.89
C THR A 107 2.42 6.60 -1.40
N MET A 108 1.36 7.17 -0.85
CA MET A 108 0.25 6.44 -0.26
C MET A 108 -1.06 7.18 -0.48
N SER A 109 -2.16 6.42 -0.45
CA SER A 109 -3.50 7.00 -0.43
C SER A 109 -4.30 6.47 0.76
N SER A 110 -5.17 7.33 1.29
CA SER A 110 -6.21 6.96 2.24
C SER A 110 -7.49 7.73 1.91
N PHE A 111 -8.54 7.51 2.69
CA PHE A 111 -9.77 8.26 2.55
C PHE A 111 -10.36 8.62 3.91
N TYR A 112 -11.29 9.58 3.89
CA TYR A 112 -11.94 10.02 5.11
C TYR A 112 -12.66 8.85 5.82
N GLY A 113 -12.33 8.64 7.10
CA GLY A 113 -12.72 7.50 7.93
C GLY A 113 -11.78 6.28 7.93
N ARG A 114 -10.70 6.25 7.12
CA ARG A 114 -9.55 5.34 7.30
C ARG A 114 -8.25 6.04 7.69
N HIS A 115 -8.20 7.36 7.55
CA HIS A 115 -7.03 8.19 7.83
C HIS A 115 -6.48 8.13 9.26
N THR A 116 -7.22 7.59 10.23
CA THR A 116 -6.83 7.60 11.66
C THR A 116 -5.52 6.88 11.96
N SER A 117 -5.12 5.92 11.12
CA SER A 117 -3.86 5.19 11.23
C SER A 117 -2.67 5.86 10.54
N LEU A 118 -2.92 6.82 9.64
CA LEU A 118 -1.86 7.44 8.84
C LEU A 118 -0.71 8.02 9.67
N PRO A 119 -0.91 8.68 10.83
CA PRO A 119 0.21 9.18 11.62
C PRO A 119 1.19 8.09 12.06
N MET A 120 0.69 6.88 12.33
CA MET A 120 1.52 5.73 12.70
C MET A 120 2.27 5.18 11.48
N VAL A 121 1.59 5.07 10.34
CA VAL A 121 2.22 4.64 9.08
C VAL A 121 3.32 5.62 8.67
N VAL A 122 3.01 6.92 8.62
CA VAL A 122 3.95 7.98 8.27
C VAL A 122 5.17 7.98 9.20
N ARG A 123 4.99 7.78 10.51
CA ARG A 123 6.14 7.63 11.44
C ARG A 123 7.02 6.44 11.06
N SER A 124 6.44 5.28 10.76
CA SER A 124 7.26 4.12 10.33
C SER A 124 8.03 4.37 9.01
N ILE A 125 7.55 5.26 8.16
CA ILE A 125 8.27 5.71 6.95
C ILE A 125 9.34 6.76 7.28
N LEU A 126 9.12 7.61 8.27
CA LEU A 126 10.13 8.57 8.73
C LEU A 126 11.29 7.88 9.47
N ASP A 127 11.02 6.76 10.13
CA ASP A 127 11.98 5.96 10.90
C ASP A 127 12.83 5.01 10.02
N GLN A 128 12.84 5.20 8.70
CA GLN A 128 13.56 4.34 7.78
C GLN A 128 15.08 4.59 7.83
N SER A 129 15.86 3.52 7.82
CA SER A 129 17.33 3.51 7.66
C SER A 129 17.80 4.19 6.39
N CYS A 130 16.89 4.31 5.43
CA CYS A 130 17.05 5.11 4.24
C CYS A 130 15.90 6.12 4.16
N THR A 131 16.18 7.36 4.51
CA THR A 131 15.20 8.44 4.48
C THR A 131 14.75 8.72 3.04
N PRO A 132 13.45 8.81 2.74
CA PRO A 132 12.95 9.24 1.43
C PRO A 132 13.11 10.75 1.23
N ASP A 133 13.04 11.22 -0.01
CA ASP A 133 13.15 12.66 -0.33
C ASP A 133 11.80 13.38 -0.24
N ALA A 134 10.70 12.63 -0.29
CA ALA A 134 9.35 13.11 -0.04
C ALA A 134 8.42 11.95 0.36
N ILE A 135 7.37 12.29 1.09
CA ILE A 135 6.27 11.39 1.43
C ILE A 135 4.97 12.03 0.93
N TYR A 136 4.37 11.48 -0.11
CA TYR A 136 3.10 11.94 -0.65
C TYR A 136 1.95 11.18 -0.01
N VAL A 137 1.03 11.91 0.60
CA VAL A 137 -0.18 11.36 1.21
C VAL A 137 -1.38 11.93 0.45
N PHE A 138 -2.05 11.08 -0.32
CA PHE A 138 -3.28 11.44 -1.02
C PHE A 138 -4.49 11.07 -0.16
N LEU A 139 -5.23 12.07 0.33
CA LEU A 139 -6.40 11.84 1.17
C LEU A 139 -7.69 12.16 0.39
N SER A 140 -8.44 11.12 0.03
CA SER A 140 -9.73 11.27 -0.65
C SER A 140 -10.85 11.59 0.33
N LEU A 141 -11.56 12.69 0.06
CA LEU A 141 -12.81 13.07 0.73
C LEU A 141 -14.04 12.55 -0.03
N VAL A 142 -13.82 11.99 -1.21
CA VAL A 142 -14.84 11.46 -2.13
C VAL A 142 -14.45 10.07 -2.61
N PRO A 143 -14.24 9.10 -1.69
CA PRO A 143 -13.69 7.79 -2.01
C PRO A 143 -14.46 7.05 -3.12
N LEU A 144 -13.75 6.57 -4.14
CA LEU A 144 -14.33 5.78 -5.24
C LEU A 144 -15.17 4.60 -4.72
N ILE A 145 -14.71 3.93 -3.65
CA ILE A 145 -15.42 2.78 -3.07
C ILE A 145 -16.80 3.16 -2.51
N ASP A 146 -16.98 4.37 -1.97
CA ASP A 146 -18.28 4.82 -1.47
C ASP A 146 -19.25 5.11 -2.64
N ARG A 147 -18.72 5.62 -3.77
CA ARG A 147 -19.50 5.87 -4.99
C ARG A 147 -19.93 4.57 -5.67
N GLU A 148 -19.00 3.64 -5.91
CA GLU A 148 -19.28 2.41 -6.67
C GLU A 148 -20.14 1.43 -5.87
N PHE A 149 -19.92 1.31 -4.55
CA PHE A 149 -20.62 0.34 -3.71
C PHE A 149 -21.74 0.96 -2.85
N ARG A 150 -22.14 2.20 -3.15
CA ARG A 150 -23.24 2.95 -2.52
C ARG A 150 -23.22 2.83 -0.99
N HIS A 151 -22.06 3.02 -0.39
CA HIS A 151 -22.02 3.26 1.04
C HIS A 151 -22.63 4.65 1.27
N ASN A 152 -23.92 4.65 1.61
CA ASN A 152 -24.79 5.82 1.72
C ASN A 152 -24.45 6.72 2.92
N LYS A 153 -23.16 7.03 3.09
CA LYS A 153 -22.64 7.88 4.15
C LYS A 153 -22.03 9.10 3.50
N SER A 154 -22.85 10.12 3.29
CA SER A 154 -22.35 11.49 3.23
C SER A 154 -21.63 11.76 4.54
N ARG A 155 -20.32 11.51 4.58
CA ARG A 155 -19.49 11.85 5.72
C ARG A 155 -19.26 13.35 5.65
N ALA A 156 -19.82 14.10 6.60
CA ALA A 156 -19.57 15.51 6.69
C ALA A 156 -18.06 15.73 6.92
N VAL A 157 -17.42 16.38 5.95
CA VAL A 157 -16.04 16.88 6.05
C VAL A 157 -16.09 18.02 7.07
N GLY A 158 -15.74 17.73 8.34
CA GLY A 158 -15.77 18.69 9.45
C GLY A 158 -14.38 19.12 9.92
N ASP A 159 -14.33 19.88 11.02
CA ASP A 159 -13.11 20.40 11.68
C ASP A 159 -12.07 19.31 12.00
N GLU A 160 -12.51 18.05 12.11
CA GLU A 160 -11.65 16.87 12.34
C GLU A 160 -10.58 16.71 11.26
N ILE A 161 -10.88 17.06 10.00
CA ILE A 161 -9.91 16.93 8.89
C ILE A 161 -8.83 18.00 8.99
N GLY A 162 -9.19 19.23 9.40
CA GLY A 162 -8.22 20.31 9.60
C GLY A 162 -7.23 19.96 10.71
N ALA A 163 -7.72 19.50 11.86
CA ALA A 163 -6.85 19.04 12.95
C ALA A 163 -5.96 17.85 12.54
N PHE A 164 -6.49 16.93 11.73
CA PHE A 164 -5.72 15.81 11.19
C PHE A 164 -4.61 16.26 10.22
N GLU A 165 -4.94 17.20 9.34
CA GLU A 165 -3.99 17.82 8.40
C GLU A 165 -2.84 18.49 9.15
N ASP A 166 -3.15 19.24 10.20
CA ASP A 166 -2.15 19.89 11.06
C ASP A 166 -1.22 18.86 11.71
N VAL A 167 -1.77 17.75 12.23
CA VAL A 167 -0.99 16.67 12.82
C VAL A 167 -0.03 16.06 11.81
N LEU A 168 -0.49 15.72 10.60
CA LEU A 168 0.37 15.11 9.58
C LEU A 168 1.47 16.07 9.10
N LYS A 169 1.13 17.34 8.85
CA LYS A 169 2.11 18.35 8.43
C LYS A 169 3.15 18.62 9.51
N ALA A 170 2.77 18.54 10.79
CA ALA A 170 3.68 18.72 11.91
C ALA A 170 4.67 17.56 12.09
N LEU A 171 4.42 16.37 11.51
CA LEU A 171 5.33 15.22 11.66
C LEU A 171 6.69 15.46 10.99
N SER A 172 6.71 16.03 9.78
CA SER A 172 7.95 16.28 9.04
C SER A 172 7.71 17.15 7.80
N PRO A 173 8.65 18.04 7.43
CA PRO A 173 8.59 18.79 6.17
C PRO A 173 8.63 17.90 4.91
N LEU A 174 9.04 16.64 5.04
CA LEU A 174 9.03 15.65 3.95
C LEU A 174 7.60 15.25 3.57
N VAL A 175 6.63 15.37 4.49
CA VAL A 175 5.24 14.97 4.28
C VAL A 175 4.52 16.05 3.46
N LYS A 176 4.02 15.65 2.28
CA LYS A 176 3.18 16.47 1.41
C LYS A 176 1.78 15.86 1.39
N LEU A 177 0.83 16.53 2.04
CA LEU A 177 -0.57 16.13 2.04
C LEU A 177 -1.27 16.71 0.81
N HIS A 178 -1.96 15.86 0.06
CA HIS A 178 -2.75 16.21 -1.11
C HIS A 178 -4.20 15.78 -0.88
N MET A 179 -5.09 16.77 -0.75
CA MET A 179 -6.52 16.52 -0.56
C MET A 179 -7.20 16.28 -1.91
N ILE A 180 -7.93 15.18 -2.03
CA ILE A 180 -8.72 14.86 -3.22
C ILE A 180 -10.19 15.13 -2.90
N THR A 181 -10.71 16.20 -3.51
CA THR A 181 -12.06 16.72 -3.25
C THR A 181 -13.02 16.46 -4.40
N ARG A 182 -12.50 16.05 -5.56
CA ARG A 182 -13.29 15.80 -6.78
C ARG A 182 -13.23 14.33 -7.15
N ALA A 183 -14.37 13.77 -7.54
CA ALA A 183 -14.53 12.35 -7.73
C ALA A 183 -13.80 11.82 -8.99
N GLU A 184 -13.50 12.70 -9.94
CA GLU A 184 -12.67 12.42 -11.12
C GLU A 184 -11.17 12.35 -10.83
N ASP A 185 -10.73 12.84 -9.66
CA ASP A 185 -9.34 12.81 -9.22
C ASP A 185 -9.04 11.63 -8.29
N ASP A 186 -10.05 10.83 -7.93
CA ASP A 186 -9.90 9.62 -7.12
C ASP A 186 -10.00 8.36 -8.00
N PHE A 187 -8.87 7.67 -8.10
CA PHE A 187 -8.70 6.42 -8.83
C PHE A 187 -8.86 5.18 -7.93
N GLY A 188 -9.48 5.34 -6.76
CA GLY A 188 -9.61 4.28 -5.77
C GLY A 188 -8.24 3.93 -5.15
N PRO A 189 -7.91 2.64 -4.96
CA PRO A 189 -6.59 2.24 -4.46
C PRO A 189 -5.43 2.80 -5.31
N ALA A 190 -5.62 2.95 -6.63
CA ALA A 190 -4.59 3.42 -7.54
C ALA A 190 -4.18 4.90 -7.30
N THR A 191 -4.97 5.64 -6.53
CA THR A 191 -4.67 6.99 -6.05
C THR A 191 -3.35 7.07 -5.28
N LYS A 192 -2.82 5.95 -4.78
CA LYS A 192 -1.49 5.93 -4.16
C LYS A 192 -0.34 6.15 -5.14
N LEU A 193 -0.50 5.92 -6.45
CA LEU A 193 0.59 6.02 -7.42
C LEU A 193 0.29 7.00 -8.56
N LEU A 194 -0.92 6.97 -9.13
CA LEU A 194 -1.21 7.73 -10.36
C LEU A 194 -0.99 9.24 -10.20
N PRO A 195 -1.44 9.90 -9.12
CA PRO A 195 -1.14 11.31 -8.92
C PRO A 195 0.36 11.57 -8.71
N ALA A 196 1.09 10.66 -8.04
CA ALA A 196 2.53 10.77 -7.85
C ALA A 196 3.28 10.73 -9.19
N LEU A 197 2.86 9.89 -10.14
CA LEU A 197 3.43 9.84 -11.50
C LEU A 197 3.25 11.15 -12.28
N ARG A 198 2.25 11.96 -11.95
CA ARG A 198 2.04 13.29 -12.55
C ARG A 198 2.94 14.36 -11.92
N LEU A 199 3.23 14.22 -10.63
CA LEU A 199 4.11 15.11 -9.86
C LEU A 199 5.59 14.85 -10.15
N GLU A 200 5.98 13.58 -10.21
CA GLU A 200 7.35 13.13 -10.43
C GLU A 200 7.56 12.78 -11.91
N ARG A 201 8.32 13.63 -12.61
CA ARG A 201 8.53 13.52 -14.08
C ARG A 201 9.91 13.00 -14.48
N ASP A 202 10.89 12.99 -13.57
CA ASP A 202 12.20 12.38 -13.84
C ASP A 202 12.01 10.86 -13.94
N ALA A 203 12.39 10.29 -15.08
CA ALA A 203 12.27 8.85 -15.34
C ALA A 203 13.05 8.00 -14.31
N ARG A 204 14.11 8.55 -13.70
CA ARG A 204 14.92 7.84 -12.71
C ARG A 204 14.33 7.88 -11.30
N THR A 205 13.27 8.65 -11.05
CA THR A 205 12.67 8.72 -9.72
C THR A 205 12.12 7.34 -9.32
N HIS A 206 12.52 6.87 -8.14
CA HIS A 206 11.92 5.73 -7.47
C HIS A 206 10.64 6.15 -6.74
N LEU A 207 9.54 5.47 -7.04
CA LEU A 207 8.24 5.67 -6.41
C LEU A 207 7.91 4.42 -5.58
N ILE A 208 7.87 4.56 -4.26
CA ILE A 208 7.56 3.46 -3.35
C ILE A 208 6.10 3.60 -2.90
N THR A 209 5.22 2.72 -3.38
CA THR A 209 3.83 2.67 -2.94
C THR A 209 3.71 1.93 -1.62
N VAL A 210 2.95 2.50 -0.68
CA VAL A 210 2.63 1.88 0.62
C VAL A 210 1.14 2.01 0.94
N ASP A 211 0.61 1.03 1.66
CA ASP A 211 -0.75 1.06 2.21
C ASP A 211 -0.84 1.86 3.52
N ASP A 212 -2.03 2.42 3.80
CA ASP A 212 -2.36 3.24 4.97
C ASP A 212 -2.66 2.42 6.25
N ASP A 213 -2.51 1.09 6.19
CA ASP A 213 -2.83 0.15 7.27
C ASP A 213 -1.66 -0.76 7.70
N THR A 214 -0.43 -0.38 7.35
CA THR A 214 0.78 -1.16 7.63
C THR A 214 1.86 -0.30 8.29
N THR A 215 2.52 -0.85 9.32
CA THR A 215 3.77 -0.31 9.85
C THR A 215 4.96 -1.00 9.18
N TYR A 216 5.84 -0.19 8.58
CA TYR A 216 6.91 -0.70 7.75
C TYR A 216 8.18 -0.97 8.57
N HIS A 217 8.88 -2.05 8.24
CA HIS A 217 10.19 -2.33 8.82
C HIS A 217 11.18 -1.21 8.48
N GLU A 218 12.07 -0.81 9.40
CA GLU A 218 13.01 0.32 9.24
C GLU A 218 13.91 0.21 7.99
N ASP A 219 14.19 -1.01 7.53
CA ASP A 219 15.02 -1.27 6.35
C ASP A 219 14.20 -1.48 5.05
N MET A 220 12.89 -1.21 5.04
CA MET A 220 12.04 -1.45 3.85
C MET A 220 12.52 -0.65 2.64
N ILE A 221 12.69 0.68 2.78
CA ILE A 221 13.17 1.54 1.68
C ILE A 221 14.60 1.15 1.27
N LEU A 222 15.43 0.77 2.24
CA LEU A 222 16.81 0.35 2.00
C LEU A 222 16.85 -0.92 1.12
N ALA A 223 16.06 -1.94 1.46
CA ALA A 223 16.01 -3.19 0.71
C ALA A 223 15.51 -2.99 -0.72
N LEU A 224 14.44 -2.21 -0.91
CA LEU A 224 13.90 -1.90 -2.24
C LEU A 224 14.94 -1.12 -3.08
N SER A 225 15.51 -0.06 -2.51
CA SER A 225 16.44 0.82 -3.23
C SER A 225 17.73 0.10 -3.61
N LEU A 226 18.34 -0.66 -2.69
CA LEU A 226 19.57 -1.41 -2.98
C LEU A 226 19.35 -2.45 -4.07
N THR A 227 18.20 -3.13 -4.06
CA THR A 227 17.86 -4.13 -5.09
C THR A 227 17.73 -3.46 -6.45
N ALA A 228 16.97 -2.36 -6.53
CA ALA A 228 16.79 -1.62 -7.79
C ALA A 228 18.13 -1.10 -8.34
N GLN A 229 19.01 -0.57 -7.49
CA GLN A 229 20.34 -0.07 -7.91
C GLN A 229 21.30 -1.16 -8.38
N HIS A 230 21.18 -2.38 -7.85
CA HIS A 230 22.05 -3.50 -8.21
C HIS A 230 21.50 -4.32 -9.38
N ALA A 231 20.29 -4.02 -9.85
CA ALA A 231 19.69 -4.66 -11.00
C ALA A 231 20.39 -4.20 -12.29
N SER A 232 20.61 -5.13 -13.21
CA SER A 232 21.19 -4.85 -14.53
C SER A 232 20.18 -4.26 -15.53
N LYS A 233 18.90 -4.18 -15.13
CA LYS A 233 17.76 -3.72 -15.93
C LYS A 233 16.78 -2.95 -15.04
N PRO A 234 15.92 -2.08 -15.60
CA PRO A 234 14.82 -1.49 -14.85
C PRO A 234 13.93 -2.56 -14.19
N VAL A 235 13.65 -2.39 -12.91
CA VAL A 235 12.88 -3.37 -12.12
C VAL A 235 11.87 -2.68 -11.23
N SER A 236 10.69 -3.29 -11.12
CA SER A 236 9.80 -3.02 -10.00
C SER A 236 10.10 -4.03 -8.90
N VAL A 237 10.27 -3.58 -7.67
CA VAL A 237 10.75 -4.44 -6.57
C VAL A 237 9.70 -4.50 -5.48
N GLY A 238 9.39 -5.68 -4.96
CA GLY A 238 8.39 -5.84 -3.90
C GLY A 238 8.65 -7.03 -2.99
N PHE A 239 8.00 -7.02 -1.83
CA PHE A 239 8.09 -8.07 -0.80
C PHE A 239 7.06 -9.18 -0.95
N TRP A 240 6.05 -8.94 -1.80
CA TRP A 240 4.92 -9.82 -1.98
C TRP A 240 4.62 -9.96 -3.46
N CYS A 241 4.43 -11.19 -3.93
CA CYS A 241 4.09 -11.51 -5.30
C CYS A 241 2.81 -12.34 -5.32
N GLU A 242 1.86 -11.95 -6.14
CA GLU A 242 0.68 -12.75 -6.42
C GLU A 242 0.89 -13.35 -7.80
N GLU A 243 0.98 -14.68 -7.85
CA GLU A 243 1.30 -15.40 -9.08
C GLU A 243 0.08 -16.10 -9.64
N PHE A 244 0.08 -16.24 -10.97
CA PHE A 244 -0.90 -17.05 -11.67
C PHE A 244 -0.60 -18.54 -11.50
N GLY A 245 -1.06 -19.11 -10.40
CA GLY A 245 -1.28 -20.55 -10.30
C GLY A 245 -2.69 -20.81 -9.77
N TRP A 246 -3.29 -21.94 -10.13
CA TRP A 246 -4.72 -22.16 -9.90
C TRP A 246 -4.97 -23.28 -8.88
N ALA A 247 -5.85 -23.00 -7.91
CA ALA A 247 -6.43 -23.99 -7.01
C ALA A 247 -7.96 -24.05 -7.19
N PRO A 248 -8.57 -25.26 -7.31
CA PRO A 248 -10.01 -25.42 -7.52
C PRO A 248 -10.91 -24.69 -6.52
N GLN A 249 -10.42 -24.47 -5.31
CA GLN A 249 -11.18 -23.91 -4.19
C GLN A 249 -10.89 -22.42 -3.96
N GLN A 250 -9.82 -21.87 -4.53
CA GLN A 250 -9.27 -20.56 -4.13
C GLN A 250 -9.00 -19.59 -5.29
N GLY A 251 -9.02 -20.07 -6.55
CA GLY A 251 -8.66 -19.24 -7.70
C GLY A 251 -7.15 -19.13 -7.86
N TYR A 252 -6.64 -17.92 -8.14
CA TYR A 252 -5.20 -17.64 -8.10
C TYR A 252 -4.71 -17.56 -6.64
N PHE A 253 -3.40 -17.74 -6.38
CA PHE A 253 -2.88 -17.77 -5.01
C PHE A 253 -1.76 -16.76 -4.76
N PHE A 254 -1.69 -16.34 -3.50
CA PHE A 254 -0.65 -15.45 -2.98
C PHE A 254 0.65 -16.23 -2.81
N MET A 255 1.77 -15.69 -3.30
CA MET A 255 3.09 -16.27 -3.06
C MET A 255 3.98 -15.33 -2.27
N HIS A 256 4.15 -15.66 -1.00
CA HIS A 256 5.27 -15.13 -0.25
C HIS A 256 6.57 -15.88 -0.61
N ALA A 257 7.71 -15.23 -0.43
CA ALA A 257 9.06 -15.76 -0.63
C ALA A 257 9.24 -17.22 -0.11
N GLN A 258 8.78 -17.48 1.11
CA GLN A 258 8.82 -18.82 1.71
C GLN A 258 7.95 -19.84 0.96
N TYR A 259 6.71 -19.46 0.61
CA TYR A 259 5.80 -20.31 -0.15
C TYR A 259 6.35 -20.58 -1.56
N ARG A 260 6.99 -19.59 -2.20
CA ARG A 260 7.69 -19.76 -3.49
C ARG A 260 8.76 -20.84 -3.43
N ARG A 261 9.59 -20.84 -2.38
CA ARG A 261 10.60 -21.86 -2.15
C ARG A 261 10.00 -23.23 -1.89
N GLU A 262 9.02 -23.32 -1.01
CA GLU A 262 8.40 -24.59 -0.62
C GLU A 262 7.60 -25.19 -1.78
N CYS A 263 6.89 -24.34 -2.52
CA CYS A 263 5.94 -24.78 -3.53
C CYS A 263 6.57 -24.99 -4.91
N LEU A 264 7.33 -24.00 -5.40
CA LEU A 264 7.92 -24.07 -6.74
C LEU A 264 9.33 -24.65 -6.74
N ARG A 265 9.94 -24.87 -5.57
CA ARG A 265 11.36 -25.28 -5.42
C ARG A 265 12.33 -24.33 -6.10
N VAL A 266 11.93 -23.07 -6.30
CA VAL A 266 12.78 -22.00 -6.87
C VAL A 266 13.39 -21.14 -5.76
N PRO A 267 14.40 -20.30 -6.06
CA PRO A 267 14.92 -19.36 -5.09
C PRO A 267 13.82 -18.46 -4.52
N VAL A 268 13.99 -18.09 -3.26
CA VAL A 268 13.07 -17.24 -2.52
C VAL A 268 12.88 -15.87 -3.21
N GLU A 269 13.95 -15.37 -3.81
CA GLU A 269 14.00 -14.13 -4.60
C GLU A 269 13.98 -14.42 -6.09
N GLY A 270 13.47 -13.48 -6.90
CA GLY A 270 13.48 -13.62 -8.35
C GLY A 270 12.33 -12.88 -9.03
N THR A 271 12.25 -13.04 -10.35
CA THR A 271 11.12 -12.55 -11.15
C THR A 271 9.79 -13.00 -10.56
N CYS A 272 8.88 -12.06 -10.35
CA CYS A 272 7.51 -12.31 -9.96
C CYS A 272 6.68 -12.67 -11.21
N HIS A 273 5.95 -13.79 -11.15
CA HIS A 273 5.21 -14.32 -12.30
C HIS A 273 3.74 -13.92 -12.33
N GLY A 274 3.43 -12.78 -11.73
CA GLY A 274 2.14 -12.11 -11.77
C GLY A 274 2.32 -10.64 -11.48
N TRP A 275 1.91 -10.18 -10.31
CA TRP A 275 2.08 -8.78 -9.89
C TRP A 275 2.62 -8.67 -8.46
N LEU A 276 3.24 -7.53 -8.16
CA LEU A 276 3.72 -7.21 -6.82
C LEU A 276 2.56 -6.59 -6.03
N SER A 277 2.38 -7.00 -4.77
CA SER A 277 1.33 -6.44 -3.91
C SER A 277 1.87 -5.35 -2.97
N GLY A 278 1.10 -4.26 -2.83
CA GLY A 278 1.43 -3.09 -2.02
C GLY A 278 1.55 -3.31 -0.50
N VAL A 279 1.11 -4.47 0.02
CA VAL A 279 0.99 -4.75 1.47
C VAL A 279 2.29 -4.55 2.26
N SER A 280 3.46 -4.68 1.64
CA SER A 280 4.76 -4.51 2.31
C SER A 280 5.69 -3.53 1.59
N GLY A 281 5.13 -2.72 0.69
CA GLY A 281 5.86 -1.76 -0.11
C GLY A 281 6.27 -2.33 -1.46
N VAL A 282 6.09 -1.53 -2.51
CA VAL A 282 6.55 -1.82 -3.87
C VAL A 282 7.24 -0.58 -4.42
N LEU A 283 8.45 -0.76 -4.95
CA LEU A 283 9.18 0.27 -5.66
C LEU A 283 8.92 0.12 -7.16
N PHE A 284 8.55 1.23 -7.79
CA PHE A 284 8.49 1.40 -9.23
C PHE A 284 9.52 2.45 -9.65
N GLU A 285 10.23 2.22 -10.75
CA GLU A 285 10.96 3.30 -11.41
C GLU A 285 9.99 4.11 -12.27
N ARG A 286 9.99 5.44 -12.17
CA ARG A 286 9.05 6.29 -12.92
C ARG A 286 9.08 5.99 -14.41
N GLY A 287 10.25 5.76 -14.99
CA GLY A 287 10.46 5.44 -16.40
C GLY A 287 9.87 4.09 -16.84
N SER A 288 9.60 3.18 -15.91
CA SER A 288 8.98 1.87 -16.21
C SER A 288 7.48 1.94 -16.50
N LEU A 289 6.84 3.08 -16.22
CA LEU A 289 5.40 3.29 -16.36
C LEU A 289 5.12 4.40 -17.38
N ASP A 290 4.54 4.04 -18.53
CA ASP A 290 4.17 4.99 -19.57
C ASP A 290 2.81 5.66 -19.29
N ASP A 291 2.40 6.56 -20.19
CA ASP A 291 1.13 7.27 -20.04
C ASP A 291 -0.11 6.37 -20.24
N GLN A 292 0.04 5.14 -20.75
CA GLN A 292 -1.09 4.21 -20.85
C GLN A 292 -1.60 3.79 -19.47
N ILE A 293 -0.81 3.93 -18.41
CA ILE A 293 -1.25 3.66 -17.03
C ILE A 293 -2.41 4.55 -16.58
N PHE A 294 -2.61 5.70 -17.22
CA PHE A 294 -3.74 6.59 -16.95
C PHE A 294 -4.98 6.25 -17.78
N ASN A 295 -4.85 5.36 -18.78
CA ASN A 295 -5.89 5.03 -19.72
C ASN A 295 -6.74 3.85 -19.22
N TYR A 296 -7.79 4.19 -18.48
CA TYR A 296 -8.81 3.23 -18.06
C TYR A 296 -9.94 3.03 -19.10
N THR A 297 -9.85 3.65 -20.28
CA THR A 297 -10.86 3.48 -21.33
C THR A 297 -10.96 2.00 -21.70
N ASP A 298 -12.19 1.48 -21.71
CA ASP A 298 -12.54 0.08 -21.98
C ASP A 298 -11.93 -0.96 -21.02
N ARG A 299 -11.38 -0.54 -19.88
CA ARG A 299 -10.86 -1.46 -18.87
C ARG A 299 -11.98 -2.01 -17.97
N PRO A 300 -11.92 -3.29 -17.59
CA PRO A 300 -12.89 -3.85 -16.65
C PRO A 300 -12.93 -3.07 -15.35
N LYS A 301 -14.12 -3.00 -14.73
CA LYS A 301 -14.30 -2.31 -13.44
C LYS A 301 -13.33 -2.78 -12.36
N GLY A 302 -12.94 -4.05 -12.40
CA GLY A 302 -11.95 -4.60 -11.47
C GLY A 302 -10.60 -3.89 -11.48
N CYS A 303 -10.17 -3.28 -12.59
CA CYS A 303 -8.93 -2.52 -12.62
C CYS A 303 -8.97 -1.25 -11.77
N TRP A 304 -10.16 -0.76 -11.41
CA TRP A 304 -10.33 0.34 -10.46
C TRP A 304 -10.28 -0.11 -9.00
N LEU A 305 -10.35 -1.42 -8.75
CA LEU A 305 -10.38 -2.02 -7.40
C LEU A 305 -9.07 -2.71 -7.02
N HIS A 306 -8.30 -3.12 -8.02
CA HIS A 306 -7.05 -3.87 -7.88
C HIS A 306 -5.91 -3.11 -8.55
N ASP A 307 -5.39 -2.11 -7.84
CA ASP A 307 -4.26 -1.29 -8.28
C ASP A 307 -2.98 -2.13 -8.45
N ASP A 308 -2.75 -3.11 -7.58
CA ASP A 308 -1.61 -4.04 -7.70
C ASP A 308 -1.63 -4.78 -9.07
N VAL A 309 -2.79 -5.26 -9.51
CA VAL A 309 -2.97 -5.90 -10.83
C VAL A 309 -2.77 -4.89 -11.95
N TRP A 310 -3.36 -3.70 -11.82
CA TRP A 310 -3.24 -2.64 -12.81
C TRP A 310 -1.78 -2.22 -13.03
N PHE A 311 -1.08 -1.90 -11.94
CA PHE A 311 0.34 -1.52 -11.97
C PHE A 311 1.20 -2.66 -12.47
N GLY A 312 1.00 -3.88 -11.96
CA GLY A 312 1.70 -5.06 -12.43
C GLY A 312 1.52 -5.28 -13.93
N GLY A 313 0.29 -5.14 -14.44
CA GLY A 313 -0.05 -5.22 -15.86
C GLY A 313 0.70 -4.22 -16.72
N HIS A 314 0.83 -2.97 -16.26
CA HIS A 314 1.61 -1.94 -16.96
C HIS A 314 3.12 -2.19 -16.88
N VAL A 315 3.64 -2.64 -15.74
CA VAL A 315 5.05 -3.01 -15.59
C VAL A 315 5.42 -4.13 -16.56
N VAL A 316 4.64 -5.21 -16.63
CA VAL A 316 4.93 -6.34 -17.53
C VAL A 316 4.63 -6.05 -19.00
N SER A 317 3.82 -5.02 -19.29
CA SER A 317 3.58 -4.56 -20.67
C SER A 317 4.68 -3.62 -21.16
N SER A 318 5.47 -3.04 -20.25
CA SER A 318 6.70 -2.35 -20.60
C SER A 318 7.75 -3.36 -21.06
N LEU A 319 8.40 -3.10 -22.19
CA LEU A 319 9.39 -4.02 -22.75
C LEU A 319 10.68 -4.12 -21.92
N ASP A 320 10.91 -3.17 -21.02
CA ASP A 320 12.20 -2.98 -20.34
C ASP A 320 12.16 -3.25 -18.83
N ALA A 321 10.98 -3.47 -18.24
CA ALA A 321 10.81 -3.58 -16.79
C ALA A 321 10.37 -4.96 -16.32
N VAL A 322 10.94 -5.43 -15.21
CA VAL A 322 10.62 -6.74 -14.63
C VAL A 322 10.12 -6.59 -13.18
N PRO A 323 8.98 -7.19 -12.81
CA PRO A 323 8.58 -7.27 -11.41
C PRO A 323 9.44 -8.31 -10.68
N TYR A 324 10.01 -7.94 -9.54
CA TYR A 324 11.00 -8.74 -8.81
C TYR A 324 10.65 -8.85 -7.32
N LEU A 325 10.55 -10.09 -6.84
CA LEU A 325 10.30 -10.44 -5.45
C LEU A 325 11.61 -10.52 -4.67
N ILE A 326 11.67 -9.84 -3.52
CA ILE A 326 12.81 -9.86 -2.59
C ILE A 326 12.51 -10.62 -1.30
N ASP A 327 13.55 -11.14 -0.66
CA ASP A 327 13.52 -11.68 0.71
C ASP A 327 14.73 -11.17 1.50
N PRO A 328 14.58 -10.00 2.15
CA PRO A 328 15.65 -9.45 2.96
C PRO A 328 15.75 -10.12 4.35
N GLY A 329 14.85 -11.06 4.68
CA GLY A 329 14.83 -11.73 5.98
C GLY A 329 14.13 -10.96 7.10
N PHE A 330 13.29 -9.98 6.75
CA PHE A 330 12.40 -9.26 7.67
C PHE A 330 11.03 -9.02 7.03
N LYS A 331 10.04 -8.59 7.82
CA LYS A 331 8.67 -8.30 7.37
C LYS A 331 8.11 -7.04 8.01
N SER A 332 7.29 -6.31 7.26
CA SER A 332 6.42 -5.24 7.76
C SER A 332 5.20 -5.84 8.49
N ARG A 333 4.50 -5.05 9.30
CA ARG A 333 3.39 -5.54 10.15
C ARG A 333 2.11 -4.78 9.85
N LYS A 334 1.00 -5.49 9.70
CA LYS A 334 -0.32 -4.86 9.58
C LYS A 334 -0.75 -4.23 10.91
N VAL A 335 -1.42 -3.09 10.84
CA VAL A 335 -1.98 -2.40 12.00
C VAL A 335 -3.23 -3.16 12.46
N ARG A 336 -3.10 -3.94 13.55
CA ARG A 336 -4.17 -4.79 14.12
C ARG A 336 -5.52 -4.09 14.31
N ARG A 337 -5.52 -2.79 14.67
CA ARG A 337 -6.77 -2.03 14.93
C ARG A 337 -7.67 -1.90 13.69
N ILE A 338 -7.10 -1.94 12.49
CA ILE A 338 -7.83 -1.78 11.22
C ILE A 338 -8.41 -3.12 10.75
N GLU A 339 -7.95 -4.26 11.26
CA GLU A 339 -8.46 -5.57 10.86
C GLU A 339 -9.94 -5.76 11.21
N HIS A 340 -10.41 -5.17 12.32
CA HIS A 340 -11.84 -5.13 12.65
C HIS A 340 -12.64 -4.16 11.78
N ASP A 341 -12.04 -3.04 11.34
CA ASP A 341 -12.67 -2.03 10.47
C ASP A 341 -12.56 -2.32 8.97
N ARG A 342 -11.74 -3.30 8.57
CA ARG A 342 -11.68 -3.82 7.18
C ARG A 342 -13.02 -4.33 6.68
N SER A 343 -13.95 -4.63 7.60
CA SER A 343 -15.11 -5.50 7.43
C SER A 343 -16.21 -5.03 6.45
N LYS A 344 -16.19 -3.79 5.90
CA LYS A 344 -17.26 -3.36 4.96
C LYS A 344 -16.82 -2.62 3.70
N SER A 345 -15.69 -1.94 3.71
CA SER A 345 -15.29 -1.02 2.62
C SER A 345 -13.88 -1.31 2.07
N SER A 346 -13.36 -2.51 2.30
CA SER A 346 -12.14 -2.98 1.64
C SER A 346 -12.47 -3.50 0.24
N SER A 347 -11.67 -3.12 -0.77
CA SER A 347 -11.78 -3.67 -2.13
C SER A 347 -11.71 -5.20 -2.14
N TYR A 348 -10.86 -5.78 -1.28
CA TYR A 348 -10.75 -7.23 -1.10
C TYR A 348 -12.08 -7.88 -0.71
N LEU A 349 -12.78 -7.34 0.29
CA LEU A 349 -14.07 -7.92 0.71
C LEU A 349 -15.17 -7.72 -0.34
N GLN A 350 -15.15 -6.62 -1.10
CA GLN A 350 -16.07 -6.43 -2.22
C GLN A 350 -15.80 -7.46 -3.32
N THR A 351 -14.54 -7.77 -3.58
CA THR A 351 -14.10 -8.80 -4.54
C THR A 351 -14.60 -10.17 -4.13
N LEU A 352 -14.44 -10.55 -2.85
CA LEU A 352 -14.95 -11.83 -2.35
C LEU A 352 -16.47 -11.96 -2.53
N LYS A 353 -17.24 -10.91 -2.25
CA LYS A 353 -18.71 -10.91 -2.47
C LYS A 353 -19.07 -11.04 -3.95
N LEU A 354 -18.35 -10.36 -4.83
CA LEU A 354 -18.59 -10.48 -6.27
C LEU A 354 -18.28 -11.91 -6.76
N ARG A 355 -17.24 -12.54 -6.20
CA ARG A 355 -16.89 -13.93 -6.53
C ARG A 355 -17.98 -14.92 -6.14
N GLU A 356 -18.67 -14.71 -5.02
CA GLU A 356 -19.83 -15.53 -4.62
C GLU A 356 -20.95 -15.51 -5.68
N HIS A 357 -20.99 -14.47 -6.53
CA HIS A 357 -21.95 -14.32 -7.62
C HIS A 357 -21.37 -14.65 -9.02
N GLY A 358 -20.15 -15.19 -9.08
CA GLY A 358 -19.48 -15.57 -10.33
C GLY A 358 -18.72 -14.45 -11.02
N ASP A 359 -18.64 -13.26 -10.40
CA ASP A 359 -17.83 -12.14 -10.89
C ASP A 359 -16.47 -12.11 -10.18
N ASP A 360 -15.37 -12.16 -10.94
CA ASP A 360 -14.03 -12.00 -10.39
C ASP A 360 -13.39 -10.72 -10.96
N PRO A 361 -13.58 -9.55 -10.32
CA PRO A 361 -13.03 -8.28 -10.78
C PRO A 361 -11.50 -8.32 -10.96
N GLU A 362 -10.81 -9.03 -10.09
CA GLU A 362 -9.36 -9.15 -10.14
C GLU A 362 -8.92 -9.93 -11.38
N ALA A 363 -9.52 -11.11 -11.60
CA ALA A 363 -9.25 -11.92 -12.78
C ALA A 363 -9.70 -11.23 -14.07
N GLN A 364 -10.80 -10.46 -14.04
CA GLN A 364 -11.23 -9.62 -15.16
C GLN A 364 -10.17 -8.58 -15.49
N CYS A 365 -9.62 -7.89 -14.48
CA CYS A 365 -8.57 -6.91 -14.71
C CYS A 365 -7.31 -7.56 -15.28
N ALA A 366 -6.84 -8.65 -14.66
CA ALA A 366 -5.69 -9.39 -15.14
C ALA A 366 -5.89 -9.86 -16.59
N SER A 367 -7.07 -10.37 -16.93
CA SER A 367 -7.39 -10.81 -18.30
C SER A 367 -7.40 -9.67 -19.34
N SER A 368 -7.44 -8.41 -18.91
CA SER A 368 -7.36 -7.26 -19.81
C SER A 368 -5.95 -7.00 -20.32
N PHE A 369 -4.92 -7.58 -19.71
CA PHE A 369 -3.53 -7.52 -20.16
C PHE A 369 -3.18 -8.79 -20.94
N ASP A 370 -2.71 -8.66 -22.18
CA ASP A 370 -2.42 -9.80 -23.06
C ASP A 370 -1.47 -10.82 -22.41
N TYR A 371 -0.45 -10.34 -21.69
CA TYR A 371 0.53 -11.16 -20.99
C TYR A 371 -0.09 -12.02 -19.88
N MET A 372 -1.07 -11.48 -19.17
CA MET A 372 -1.74 -12.13 -18.05
C MET A 372 -2.93 -12.98 -18.49
N ARG A 373 -3.59 -12.60 -19.59
CA ARG A 373 -4.79 -13.25 -20.15
C ARG A 373 -4.60 -14.75 -20.39
N ASP A 374 -3.47 -15.12 -20.99
CA ASP A 374 -3.13 -16.52 -21.27
C ASP A 374 -3.02 -17.35 -19.98
N ALA A 375 -2.50 -16.77 -18.90
CA ALA A 375 -2.36 -17.44 -17.62
C ALA A 375 -3.73 -17.64 -16.95
N VAL A 376 -4.59 -16.60 -16.99
CA VAL A 376 -5.95 -16.66 -16.45
C VAL A 376 -6.83 -17.67 -17.18
N HIS A 377 -6.87 -17.64 -18.52
CA HIS A 377 -7.71 -18.57 -19.31
C HIS A 377 -7.31 -20.04 -19.14
N ARG A 378 -6.01 -20.34 -19.05
CA ARG A 378 -5.55 -21.72 -18.76
C ARG A 378 -6.01 -22.22 -17.39
N GLY A 379 -6.13 -21.34 -16.40
CA GLY A 379 -6.71 -21.67 -15.10
C GLY A 379 -8.18 -22.08 -15.22
N HIS A 380 -8.98 -21.30 -15.95
CA HIS A 380 -10.41 -21.59 -16.12
C HIS A 380 -10.71 -22.84 -16.97
N HIS A 381 -9.93 -23.15 -18.00
CA HIS A 381 -10.17 -24.37 -18.80
C HIS A 381 -9.93 -25.66 -18.03
N LYS A 382 -9.05 -25.67 -17.02
CA LYS A 382 -8.82 -26.85 -16.17
C LYS A 382 -9.94 -27.11 -15.17
N SER A 383 -10.72 -26.10 -14.78
CA SER A 383 -11.85 -26.26 -13.86
C SER A 383 -13.05 -26.95 -14.50
N ALA A 384 -13.30 -26.69 -15.79
CA ALA A 384 -14.42 -27.26 -16.53
C ALA A 384 -14.23 -28.75 -16.92
N GLY A 385 -13.00 -29.28 -16.84
CA GLY A 385 -12.66 -30.64 -17.23
C GLY A 385 -12.62 -31.67 -16.08
N GLY A 386 -12.82 -31.24 -14.83
CA GLY A 386 -12.65 -32.08 -13.62
C GLY A 386 -13.90 -32.85 -13.15
N HIS A 387 -14.98 -32.83 -13.92
CA HIS A 387 -16.19 -33.63 -13.67
C HIS A 387 -16.47 -34.54 -14.87
N ARG A 388 -15.62 -35.54 -15.07
CA ARG A 388 -15.97 -36.76 -15.81
C ARG A 388 -15.41 -37.98 -15.10
#